data_AF-A0A829PPD5-F1
#
_entry.id   AF-A0A829PPD5-F1
#
_cell.length_a   1.000
_cell.length_b   1.000
_cell.length_c   1.000
_cell.angle_alpha   90.00
_cell.angle_beta   90.00
_cell.angle_gamma   90.00
#
_symmetry.space_group_name_H-M   'P 1'
#
loop_
_entity.id
_entity.type
_entity.pdbx_description
1 polymer ?
#
loop_
_entity_poly.entity_id
_entity_poly.type
_entity_poly.pdbx_seq_one_letter_code
_entity_poly.pdbx_strand_id
1 'polypeptide(L)'
;MDATVYRDGLAPMLAVLDGTHGQPLQAMCDRVAELGALRRYETAARQRDATTALIEVLARQHRLHALARIEELIAARPDGEGGWQIAVVRHGQLAGAAVARRGVPPMPVVAAASASAQVVLPTPEPFGGAAPEETGLITRWLAEPGVRIVSSTDGYAEATGCAASLRDWAAAARSARMAAALHQDDWGMAELTRVAPTARSRVAG
;
A
#
# COMPACT_ATOMS: atom_id res chain seq x y z
N MET A 1 -21.85 -24.15 -15.66
CA MET A 1 -20.41 -23.83 -15.71
C MET A 1 -19.73 -24.83 -14.80
N ASP A 2 -18.78 -25.61 -15.31
CA ASP A 2 -18.08 -26.64 -14.53
C ASP A 2 -17.21 -25.97 -13.45
N ALA A 3 -17.13 -26.57 -12.26
CA ALA A 3 -16.42 -26.01 -11.10
C ALA A 3 -14.91 -25.89 -11.35
N THR A 4 -14.35 -26.75 -12.20
CA THR A 4 -12.96 -26.71 -12.66
C THR A 4 -12.69 -25.49 -13.54
N VAL A 5 -13.52 -25.26 -14.56
CA VAL A 5 -13.43 -24.12 -15.47
C VAL A 5 -13.56 -22.79 -14.73
N TYR A 6 -14.46 -22.70 -13.75
CA TYR A 6 -14.60 -21.50 -12.92
C TYR A 6 -13.32 -21.25 -12.09
N ARG A 7 -12.77 -22.29 -11.46
CA ARG A 7 -11.54 -22.19 -10.67
C ARG A 7 -10.35 -21.76 -11.52
N ASP A 8 -10.19 -22.37 -12.69
CA ASP A 8 -9.09 -22.05 -13.60
C ASP A 8 -9.18 -20.60 -14.10
N GLY A 9 -10.40 -20.10 -14.32
CA GLY A 9 -10.65 -18.70 -14.65
C GLY A 9 -10.24 -17.70 -13.55
N LEU A 10 -10.19 -18.13 -12.28
CA LEU A 10 -9.77 -17.29 -11.15
C LEU A 10 -8.25 -17.27 -10.94
N ALA A 11 -7.50 -18.18 -11.58
CA ALA A 11 -6.07 -18.32 -11.34
C ALA A 11 -5.27 -17.00 -11.54
N PRO A 12 -5.50 -16.19 -12.59
CA PRO A 12 -4.80 -14.91 -12.75
C PRO A 12 -5.14 -13.91 -11.64
N MET A 13 -6.38 -13.89 -11.17
CA MET A 13 -6.81 -12.99 -10.09
C MET A 13 -6.17 -13.40 -8.77
N LEU A 14 -6.20 -14.69 -8.43
CA LEU A 14 -5.55 -15.22 -7.22
C LEU A 14 -4.04 -14.96 -7.24
N ALA A 15 -3.38 -15.16 -8.39
CA ALA A 15 -1.97 -14.85 -8.53
C ALA A 15 -1.63 -13.35 -8.30
N VAL A 16 -2.53 -12.44 -8.70
CA VAL A 16 -2.41 -11.01 -8.40
C VAL A 16 -2.62 -10.73 -6.91
N LEU A 17 -3.63 -11.36 -6.29
CA LEU A 17 -3.92 -11.21 -4.85
C LEU A 17 -2.74 -11.72 -4.00
N ASP A 18 -2.15 -12.85 -4.37
CA ASP A 18 -0.97 -13.43 -3.70
C ASP A 18 0.33 -12.68 -4.02
N GLY A 19 0.30 -11.75 -4.97
CA GLY A 19 1.46 -10.95 -5.37
C GLY A 19 2.48 -11.72 -6.22
N THR A 20 2.14 -12.90 -6.72
CA THR A 20 3.06 -13.75 -7.50
C THR A 20 3.17 -13.32 -8.96
N HIS A 21 2.11 -12.73 -9.54
CA HIS A 21 2.08 -12.35 -10.95
C HIS A 21 1.38 -11.00 -11.16
N GLY A 22 2.09 -10.01 -11.71
CA GLY A 22 1.56 -8.67 -11.99
C GLY A 22 0.96 -8.46 -13.39
N GLN A 23 0.98 -9.46 -14.28
CA GLN A 23 0.61 -9.32 -15.69
C GLN A 23 -0.79 -8.71 -15.91
N PRO A 24 -1.85 -9.11 -15.16
CA PRO A 24 -3.16 -8.48 -15.28
C PRO A 24 -3.17 -6.99 -14.94
N LEU A 25 -2.38 -6.55 -13.94
CA LEU A 25 -2.27 -5.13 -13.59
C LEU A 25 -1.55 -4.34 -14.68
N GLN A 26 -0.53 -4.93 -15.30
CA GLN A 26 0.15 -4.34 -16.46
C GLN A 26 -0.83 -4.16 -17.62
N ALA A 27 -1.63 -5.19 -17.94
CA ALA A 27 -2.64 -5.10 -18.99
C ALA A 27 -3.68 -4.00 -18.73
N MET A 28 -4.05 -3.75 -17.47
CA MET A 28 -4.92 -2.63 -17.11
C MET A 28 -4.26 -1.27 -17.37
N CYS A 29 -2.95 -1.14 -17.08
CA CYS A 29 -2.19 0.08 -17.37
C CYS A 29 -2.07 0.31 -18.88
N ASP A 30 -1.78 -0.74 -19.65
CA ASP A 30 -1.68 -0.69 -21.12
C ASP A 30 -3.02 -0.28 -21.74
N ARG A 31 -4.14 -0.77 -21.19
CA ARG A 31 -5.49 -0.41 -21.62
C ARG A 31 -5.78 1.08 -21.43
N VAL A 32 -5.27 1.70 -20.36
CA VAL A 32 -5.40 3.16 -20.16
C VAL A 32 -4.67 3.91 -21.27
N ALA A 33 -3.44 3.49 -21.61
CA ALA A 33 -2.65 4.10 -22.68
C ALA A 33 -3.35 3.96 -24.05
N GLU A 34 -3.91 2.80 -24.35
CA GLU A 34 -4.66 2.54 -25.58
C GLU A 34 -5.90 3.44 -25.71
N LEU A 35 -6.69 3.57 -24.65
CA LEU A 35 -7.85 4.48 -24.64
C LEU A 35 -7.45 5.94 -24.86
N GLY A 36 -6.29 6.35 -24.31
CA GLY A 36 -5.70 7.66 -24.56
C GLY A 36 -5.33 7.86 -26.03
N ALA A 37 -4.68 6.87 -26.66
CA ALA A 37 -4.33 6.91 -28.08
C ALA A 37 -5.57 6.99 -28.99
N LEU A 38 -6.67 6.34 -28.60
CA LEU A 38 -7.96 6.39 -29.29
C LEU A 38 -8.76 7.69 -29.02
N ARG A 39 -8.17 8.67 -28.32
CA ARG A 39 -8.82 9.93 -27.90
C ARG A 39 -10.08 9.73 -27.05
N ARG A 40 -10.20 8.58 -26.37
CA ARG A 40 -11.31 8.27 -25.45
C ARG A 40 -10.97 8.71 -24.02
N TYR A 41 -10.70 10.00 -23.84
CA TYR A 41 -10.09 10.53 -22.61
C TYR A 41 -10.94 10.31 -21.36
N GLU A 42 -12.26 10.43 -21.45
CA GLU A 42 -13.15 10.21 -20.31
C GLU A 42 -13.14 8.75 -19.85
N THR A 43 -13.20 7.81 -20.80
CA THR A 43 -13.08 6.37 -20.50
C THR A 43 -11.68 6.04 -19.96
N ALA A 44 -10.63 6.63 -20.53
CA ALA A 44 -9.27 6.48 -20.06
C ALA A 44 -9.10 6.97 -18.62
N ALA A 45 -9.67 8.13 -18.27
CA ALA A 45 -9.63 8.69 -16.93
C ALA A 45 -10.33 7.79 -15.91
N ARG A 46 -11.53 7.29 -16.22
CA ARG A 46 -12.24 6.33 -15.34
C ARG A 46 -11.44 5.04 -15.14
N GLN A 47 -10.88 4.47 -16.22
CA GLN A 47 -10.06 3.27 -16.14
C GLN A 47 -8.77 3.51 -15.33
N ARG A 48 -8.11 4.64 -15.55
CA ARG A 48 -6.90 5.05 -14.82
C ARG A 48 -7.17 5.11 -13.32
N ASP A 49 -8.24 5.78 -12.92
CA ASP A 49 -8.57 5.98 -11.52
C ASP A 49 -8.91 4.64 -10.83
N ALA A 50 -9.68 3.77 -11.50
CA ALA A 50 -9.96 2.42 -11.01
C ALA A 50 -8.69 1.56 -10.89
N THR A 51 -7.81 1.60 -11.90
CA THR A 51 -6.55 0.86 -11.90
C THR A 51 -5.61 1.36 -10.80
N THR A 52 -5.53 2.68 -10.61
CA THR A 52 -4.73 3.31 -9.55
C THR A 52 -5.19 2.86 -8.17
N ALA A 53 -6.49 2.90 -7.90
CA ALA A 53 -7.06 2.45 -6.63
C ALA A 53 -6.76 0.96 -6.36
N LEU A 54 -6.89 0.11 -7.38
CA LEU A 54 -6.59 -1.32 -7.24
C LEU A 54 -5.10 -1.57 -6.93
N ILE A 55 -4.19 -0.92 -7.65
CA ILE A 55 -2.73 -1.05 -7.42
C ILE A 55 -2.39 -0.62 -5.99
N GLU A 56 -2.94 0.50 -5.51
CA GLU A 56 -2.68 1.01 -4.16
C GLU A 56 -3.16 0.05 -3.07
N VAL A 57 -4.37 -0.49 -3.22
CA VAL A 57 -4.90 -1.50 -2.28
C VAL A 57 -4.05 -2.75 -2.30
N LEU A 58 -3.73 -3.31 -3.46
CA LEU A 58 -2.92 -4.52 -3.59
C LEU A 58 -1.51 -4.33 -3.04
N ALA A 59 -0.85 -3.21 -3.34
CA ALA A 59 0.48 -2.91 -2.82
C ALA A 59 0.47 -2.85 -1.28
N ARG A 60 -0.58 -2.27 -0.67
CA ARG A 60 -0.77 -2.31 0.77
C ARG A 60 -0.99 -3.74 1.27
N GLN A 61 -1.85 -4.52 0.64
CA GLN A 61 -2.15 -5.90 1.04
C GLN A 61 -0.90 -6.80 0.97
N HIS A 62 -0.14 -6.78 -0.14
CA HIS A 62 1.09 -7.54 -0.31
C HIS A 62 2.12 -7.21 0.77
N ARG A 63 2.23 -5.93 1.13
CA ARG A 63 3.13 -5.49 2.20
C ARG A 63 2.72 -6.03 3.57
N LEU A 64 1.43 -6.02 3.89
CA LEU A 64 0.93 -6.59 5.15
C LEU A 64 1.12 -8.11 5.19
N HIS A 65 0.82 -8.80 4.08
CA HIS A 65 1.05 -10.24 3.94
C HIS A 65 2.51 -10.63 4.11
N ALA A 66 3.44 -9.82 3.61
CA ALA A 66 4.88 -10.06 3.77
C ALA A 66 5.32 -10.15 5.23
N LEU A 67 4.66 -9.41 6.14
CA LEU A 67 4.91 -9.48 7.58
C LEU A 67 4.09 -10.58 8.25
N ALA A 68 2.81 -10.72 7.88
CA ALA A 68 1.90 -11.69 8.47
C ALA A 68 2.31 -13.16 8.27
N ARG A 69 3.05 -13.45 7.19
CA ARG A 69 3.56 -14.80 6.91
C ARG A 69 4.76 -15.22 7.76
N ILE A 70 5.39 -14.29 8.47
CA ILE A 70 6.58 -14.54 9.27
C ILE A 70 6.16 -15.01 10.66
N GLU A 71 6.61 -16.20 11.06
CA GLU A 71 6.35 -16.75 12.39
C GLU A 71 6.91 -15.84 13.49
N GLU A 72 8.17 -15.43 13.40
CA GLU A 72 8.74 -14.43 14.31
C GLU A 72 9.70 -13.47 13.59
N LEU A 73 9.52 -12.18 13.83
CA LEU A 73 10.41 -11.10 13.43
C LEU A 73 10.73 -10.24 14.65
N ILE A 74 12.01 -10.06 14.94
CA ILE A 74 12.47 -9.17 15.99
C ILE A 74 13.17 -7.98 15.34
N ALA A 75 12.73 -6.78 15.69
CA ALA A 75 13.34 -5.54 15.24
C ALA A 75 13.63 -4.61 16.40
N ALA A 76 14.65 -3.78 16.23
CA ALA A 76 15.10 -2.82 17.23
C ALA A 76 15.29 -1.43 16.61
N ARG A 77 14.85 -0.41 17.33
CA ARG A 77 15.01 1.01 16.98
C ARG A 77 15.83 1.70 18.07
N PRO A 78 16.78 2.59 17.74
CA PRO A 78 17.42 3.43 18.75
C PRO A 78 16.36 4.28 19.48
N ASP A 79 16.49 4.42 20.80
CA ASP A 79 15.54 5.20 21.62
C ASP A 79 15.83 6.71 21.66
N GLY A 80 16.99 7.13 21.13
CA GLY A 80 17.48 8.51 21.15
C GLY A 80 18.46 8.82 22.29
N GLU A 81 18.50 7.99 23.34
CA GLU A 81 19.29 8.18 24.57
C GLU A 81 20.45 7.17 24.69
N GLY A 82 20.76 6.46 23.60
CA GLY A 82 21.80 5.43 23.56
C GLY A 82 21.33 4.04 23.99
N GLY A 83 20.02 3.84 24.09
CA GLY A 83 19.37 2.54 24.25
C GLY A 83 18.62 2.10 23.00
N TRP A 84 17.81 1.04 23.17
CA TRP A 84 17.06 0.39 22.10
C TRP A 84 15.64 0.07 22.54
N GLN A 85 14.68 0.38 21.68
CA GLN A 85 13.32 -0.16 21.72
C GLN A 85 13.28 -1.43 20.87
N ILE A 86 12.78 -2.52 21.42
CA ILE A 86 12.72 -3.83 20.78
C ILE A 86 11.25 -4.21 20.62
N ALA A 87 10.89 -4.70 19.43
CA ALA A 87 9.59 -5.27 19.14
C ALA A 87 9.76 -6.72 18.68
N VAL A 88 8.97 -7.61 19.26
CA VAL A 88 8.82 -9.02 18.82
C VAL A 88 7.46 -9.11 18.14
N VAL A 89 7.49 -9.46 16.85
CA VAL A 89 6.31 -9.55 15.99
C VAL A 89 6.12 -11.00 15.62
N ARG A 90 4.91 -11.54 15.79
CA ARG A 90 4.56 -12.89 15.35
C ARG A 90 3.31 -12.87 14.49
N HIS A 91 3.39 -13.45 13.29
CA HIS A 91 2.30 -13.46 12.32
C HIS A 91 1.64 -12.09 12.11
N GLY A 92 2.45 -11.01 12.02
CA GLY A 92 1.95 -9.65 11.80
C GLY A 92 1.40 -8.93 13.03
N GLN A 93 1.43 -9.55 14.22
CA GLN A 93 0.92 -9.00 15.48
C GLN A 93 2.07 -8.68 16.44
N LEU A 94 1.91 -7.66 17.28
CA LEU A 94 2.89 -7.33 18.31
C LEU A 94 2.81 -8.34 19.46
N ALA A 95 3.71 -9.31 19.48
CA ALA A 95 3.73 -10.37 20.48
C ALA A 95 4.47 -9.97 21.76
N GLY A 96 5.39 -9.00 21.67
CA GLY A 96 6.13 -8.50 22.83
C GLY A 96 6.91 -7.23 22.51
N ALA A 97 7.28 -6.50 23.56
CA ALA A 97 8.12 -5.31 23.46
C ALA A 97 9.04 -5.19 24.66
N ALA A 98 10.23 -4.62 24.46
CA ALA A 98 11.20 -4.39 25.53
C ALA A 98 12.06 -3.16 25.24
N VAL A 99 12.76 -2.68 26.27
CA VAL A 99 13.72 -1.57 26.15
C VAL A 99 15.05 -1.98 26.76
N ALA A 100 16.11 -1.95 25.96
CA ALA A 100 17.48 -2.03 26.46
C ALA A 100 17.99 -0.62 26.72
N ARG A 101 18.07 -0.22 27.99
CA ARG A 101 18.56 1.12 28.37
C ARG A 101 20.05 1.28 28.01
N ARG A 102 20.51 2.52 27.92
CA ARG A 102 21.93 2.84 27.75
C ARG A 102 22.80 2.08 28.76
N GLY A 103 23.86 1.44 28.27
CA GLY A 103 24.77 0.63 29.08
C GLY A 103 24.31 -0.82 29.31
N VAL A 104 23.08 -1.18 28.92
CA VAL A 104 22.59 -2.57 28.95
C VAL A 104 22.89 -3.22 27.59
N PRO A 105 23.60 -4.36 27.55
CA PRO A 105 23.76 -5.13 26.32
C PRO A 105 22.38 -5.52 25.75
N PRO A 106 22.08 -5.25 24.48
CA PRO A 106 20.72 -5.44 23.94
C PRO A 106 20.35 -6.91 23.73
N MET A 107 21.31 -7.79 23.40
CA MET A 107 21.00 -9.17 23.03
C MET A 107 20.34 -10.00 24.17
N PRO A 108 20.76 -9.90 25.44
CA PRO A 108 20.02 -10.51 26.54
C PRO A 108 18.58 -10.00 26.69
N VAL A 109 18.33 -8.71 26.43
CA VAL A 109 16.98 -8.12 26.48
C VAL A 109 16.13 -8.64 25.33
N VAL A 110 16.71 -8.78 24.14
CA VAL A 110 16.05 -9.42 22.98
C VAL A 110 15.66 -10.86 23.30
N ALA A 111 16.57 -11.65 23.87
CA ALA A 111 16.30 -13.04 24.22
C ALA A 111 15.17 -13.15 25.27
N ALA A 112 15.20 -12.31 26.30
CA ALA A 112 14.14 -12.26 27.30
C ALA A 112 12.79 -11.83 26.70
N ALA A 113 12.79 -10.82 25.82
CA ALA A 113 11.58 -10.34 25.15
C ALA A 113 10.94 -11.44 24.27
N SER A 114 11.73 -12.16 23.47
CA SER A 114 11.24 -13.27 22.64
C SER A 114 10.71 -14.43 23.50
N ALA A 115 11.43 -14.80 24.57
CA ALA A 115 11.00 -15.86 25.48
C ALA A 115 9.69 -15.55 26.22
N SER A 116 9.44 -14.27 26.54
CA SER A 116 8.20 -13.83 27.21
C SER A 116 7.08 -13.41 26.24
N ALA A 117 7.35 -13.36 24.93
CA ALA A 117 6.39 -12.88 23.95
C ALA A 117 5.19 -13.83 23.85
N GLN A 118 4.01 -13.24 23.63
CA GLN A 118 2.76 -13.98 23.45
C GLN A 118 2.89 -15.02 22.33
N VAL A 119 2.35 -16.22 22.57
CA VAL A 119 2.18 -17.24 21.53
C VAL A 119 1.03 -16.81 20.62
N VAL A 120 1.31 -16.70 19.32
CA VAL A 120 0.34 -16.33 18.28
C VAL A 120 0.29 -17.49 17.29
N LEU A 121 -0.90 -18.05 17.07
CA LEU A 121 -1.11 -19.12 16.10
C LEU A 121 -1.90 -18.55 14.92
N PRO A 122 -1.44 -18.74 13.66
CA PRO A 122 -2.13 -18.22 12.51
C PRO A 122 -3.43 -18.98 12.27
N THR A 123 -4.47 -18.25 11.86
CA THR A 123 -5.76 -18.82 11.43
C THR A 123 -5.81 -18.91 9.89
N PRO A 124 -6.78 -19.64 9.30
CA PRO A 124 -6.99 -19.63 7.85
C PRO A 124 -7.59 -18.31 7.33
N GLU A 125 -7.74 -17.29 8.17
CA GLU A 125 -8.27 -15.97 7.82
C GLU A 125 -7.19 -15.13 7.12
N PRO A 126 -7.57 -14.05 6.40
CA PRO A 126 -6.60 -13.11 5.85
C PRO A 126 -5.58 -12.65 6.91
N PHE A 127 -4.32 -12.52 6.49
CA PHE A 127 -3.19 -12.18 7.37
C PHE A 127 -2.98 -13.14 8.57
N GLY A 128 -3.45 -14.38 8.48
CA GLY A 128 -3.31 -15.34 9.58
C GLY A 128 -4.11 -14.96 10.83
N GLY A 129 -5.18 -14.17 10.65
CA GLY A 129 -6.02 -13.66 11.75
C GLY A 129 -5.54 -12.34 12.36
N ALA A 130 -4.41 -11.80 11.90
CA ALA A 130 -3.91 -10.51 12.36
C ALA A 130 -4.79 -9.35 11.89
N ALA A 131 -4.99 -8.35 12.76
CA ALA A 131 -5.67 -7.13 12.36
C ALA A 131 -4.84 -6.36 11.29
N PRO A 132 -5.42 -6.01 10.14
CA PRO A 132 -4.72 -5.27 9.09
C PRO A 132 -4.21 -3.91 9.57
N GLU A 133 -4.96 -3.26 10.47
CA GLU A 133 -4.60 -1.98 11.07
C GLU A 133 -3.33 -2.10 11.90
N GLU A 134 -3.26 -3.08 12.80
CA GLU A 134 -2.10 -3.35 13.65
C GLU A 134 -0.87 -3.71 12.82
N THR A 135 -1.02 -4.68 11.90
CA THR A 135 0.04 -5.08 10.96
C THR A 135 0.55 -3.86 10.19
N GLY A 136 -0.35 -2.93 9.82
CA GLY A 136 -0.02 -1.67 9.18
C GLY A 136 0.73 -0.69 10.07
N LEU A 137 0.42 -0.61 11.37
CA LEU A 137 1.19 0.17 12.33
C LEU A 137 2.62 -0.37 12.48
N ILE A 138 2.75 -1.69 12.64
CA ILE A 138 4.04 -2.36 12.80
C ILE A 138 4.89 -2.19 11.53
N THR A 139 4.31 -2.43 10.36
CA THR A 139 5.00 -2.26 9.08
C THR A 139 5.48 -0.82 8.88
N ARG A 140 4.68 0.18 9.28
CA ARG A 140 5.11 1.58 9.22
C ARG A 140 6.25 1.86 10.20
N TRP A 141 6.19 1.33 11.42
CA TRP A 141 7.27 1.43 12.39
C TRP A 141 8.55 0.77 11.88
N LEU A 142 8.47 -0.42 11.28
CA LEU A 142 9.60 -1.12 10.66
C LEU A 142 10.27 -0.31 9.54
N ALA A 143 9.51 0.56 8.86
CA ALA A 143 10.02 1.44 7.82
C ALA A 143 10.62 2.76 8.35
N GLU A 144 10.56 3.02 9.66
CA GLU A 144 11.15 4.22 10.24
C GLU A 144 12.69 4.20 10.14
N PRO A 145 13.33 5.36 9.94
CA PRO A 145 14.78 5.46 9.91
C PRO A 145 15.42 4.91 11.20
N GLY A 146 16.45 4.08 11.03
CA GLY A 146 17.23 3.54 12.14
C GLY A 146 16.69 2.23 12.73
N VAL A 147 15.51 1.76 12.32
CA VAL A 147 15.03 0.41 12.67
C VAL A 147 15.90 -0.64 12.00
N ARG A 148 16.25 -1.68 12.76
CA ARG A 148 17.09 -2.81 12.31
C ARG A 148 16.39 -4.12 12.63
N ILE A 149 16.38 -5.04 11.67
CA ILE A 149 15.96 -6.41 11.92
C ILE A 149 17.09 -7.10 12.69
N VAL A 150 16.77 -7.63 13.86
CA VAL A 150 17.70 -8.37 14.72
C VAL A 150 17.70 -9.84 14.32
N SER A 151 16.52 -10.42 14.13
CA SER A 151 16.33 -11.80 13.67
C SER A 151 14.98 -11.94 13.00
N SER A 152 14.84 -12.95 12.13
CA SER A 152 13.57 -13.37 11.57
C SER A 152 13.61 -14.86 11.22
N THR A 153 12.49 -15.55 11.38
CA THR A 153 12.37 -16.97 11.03
C THR A 153 12.43 -17.21 9.52
N ASP A 154 11.98 -16.22 8.74
CA ASP A 154 11.93 -16.26 7.27
C ASP A 154 12.45 -14.96 6.67
N GLY A 155 12.66 -14.95 5.35
CA GLY A 155 13.00 -13.71 4.64
C GLY A 155 11.82 -12.72 4.63
N TYR A 156 12.02 -11.53 5.19
CA TYR A 156 11.10 -10.40 5.04
C TYR A 156 11.34 -9.71 3.69
N ALA A 157 10.39 -9.88 2.77
CA ALA A 157 10.45 -9.31 1.42
C ALA A 157 9.06 -9.00 0.89
N GLU A 158 8.92 -7.85 0.22
CA GLU A 158 7.71 -7.47 -0.53
C GLU A 158 7.72 -8.09 -1.94
N ALA A 159 6.52 -8.34 -2.48
CA ALA A 159 6.34 -8.85 -3.83
C ALA A 159 6.59 -7.76 -4.90
N THR A 160 7.83 -7.66 -5.39
CA THR A 160 8.24 -6.64 -6.38
C THR A 160 7.75 -6.92 -7.80
N GLY A 161 7.34 -8.15 -8.12
CA GLY A 161 6.84 -8.53 -9.46
C GLY A 161 5.35 -8.27 -9.70
N CYS A 162 4.65 -7.60 -8.79
CA CYS A 162 3.20 -7.34 -8.86
C CYS A 162 2.86 -5.87 -8.60
N ALA A 163 1.97 -5.54 -7.66
CA ALA A 163 1.51 -4.17 -7.46
C ALA A 163 2.63 -3.19 -7.04
N ALA A 164 3.66 -3.70 -6.37
CA ALA A 164 4.80 -2.89 -5.92
C ALA A 164 5.62 -2.26 -7.07
N SER A 165 5.72 -2.90 -8.24
CA SER A 165 6.43 -2.34 -9.40
C SER A 165 5.65 -1.23 -10.09
N LEU A 166 4.34 -1.15 -9.88
CA LEU A 166 3.45 -0.16 -10.48
C LEU A 166 3.20 1.05 -9.57
N ARG A 167 3.95 1.17 -8.46
CA ARG A 167 3.83 2.29 -7.51
C ARG A 167 4.03 3.65 -8.18
N ASP A 168 5.04 3.78 -9.04
CA ASP A 168 5.34 5.03 -9.73
C ASP A 168 4.26 5.39 -10.76
N TRP A 169 3.74 4.39 -11.48
CA TRP A 169 2.60 4.56 -12.39
C TRP A 169 1.36 5.07 -11.65
N ALA A 170 1.02 4.44 -10.51
CA ALA A 170 -0.10 4.84 -9.68
C ALA A 170 0.07 6.25 -9.11
N ALA A 171 1.28 6.60 -8.66
CA ALA A 171 1.60 7.95 -8.16
C ALA A 171 1.46 9.02 -9.26
N ALA A 172 1.94 8.74 -10.47
CA ALA A 172 1.78 9.64 -11.62
C ALA A 172 0.31 9.80 -12.01
N ALA A 173 -0.46 8.70 -12.04
CA ALA A 173 -1.88 8.70 -12.34
C ALA A 173 -2.70 9.51 -11.31
N ARG A 174 -2.40 9.35 -10.02
CA ARG A 174 -3.02 10.12 -8.93
C ARG A 174 -2.71 11.60 -9.05
N SER A 175 -1.45 11.95 -9.36
CA SER A 175 -1.03 13.33 -9.58
C SER A 175 -1.78 13.97 -10.75
N ALA A 176 -1.93 13.23 -11.86
CA ALA A 176 -2.71 13.68 -13.02
C ALA A 176 -4.21 13.86 -12.70
N ARG A 177 -4.79 13.01 -11.83
CA ARG A 177 -6.17 13.20 -11.34
C ARG A 177 -6.29 14.50 -10.53
N MET A 178 -5.36 14.76 -9.61
CA MET A 178 -5.36 15.97 -8.80
C MET A 178 -5.21 17.23 -9.65
N ALA A 179 -4.32 17.22 -10.64
CA ALA A 179 -4.14 18.34 -11.56
C ALA A 179 -5.41 18.63 -12.37
N ALA A 180 -6.12 17.60 -12.83
CA ALA A 180 -7.38 17.78 -13.56
C ALA A 180 -8.49 18.36 -12.68
N ALA A 181 -8.58 17.94 -11.41
CA ALA A 181 -9.54 18.49 -10.46
C ALA A 181 -9.27 19.98 -10.18
N LEU A 182 -8.01 20.36 -9.95
CA LEU A 182 -7.62 21.76 -9.76
C LEU A 182 -7.97 22.63 -10.97
N HIS A 183 -7.78 22.12 -12.19
CA HIS A 183 -8.16 22.85 -13.41
C HIS A 183 -9.67 23.05 -13.54
N GLN A 184 -10.47 22.05 -13.14
CA GLN A 184 -11.94 22.18 -13.12
C GLN A 184 -12.40 23.22 -12.09
N ASP A 185 -11.80 23.25 -10.91
CA ASP A 185 -12.11 24.24 -9.88
C ASP A 185 -11.76 25.66 -10.32
N ASP A 186 -10.59 25.85 -10.95
CA ASP A 186 -10.15 27.15 -11.49
C ASP A 186 -11.09 27.63 -12.61
N TRP A 187 -11.51 26.74 -13.50
CA TRP A 187 -12.47 27.05 -14.56
C TRP A 187 -13.87 27.39 -14.00
N GLY A 188 -14.33 26.64 -12.99
CA GLY A 188 -15.59 26.91 -12.30
C GLY A 188 -15.60 28.28 -11.60
N MET A 189 -14.49 28.65 -10.95
CA MET A 189 -14.33 29.98 -10.35
C MET A 189 -14.24 31.10 -11.40
N ALA A 190 -13.56 30.86 -12.52
CA ALA A 190 -13.50 31.79 -13.65
C ALA A 190 -14.86 31.97 -14.35
N GLU A 191 -15.73 30.97 -14.32
CA GLU A 191 -17.10 31.05 -14.83
C GLU A 191 -18.02 31.83 -13.90
N LEU A 192 -17.89 31.65 -12.58
CA LEU A 192 -18.64 32.41 -11.57
C LEU A 192 -18.26 33.90 -11.51
N THR A 193 -17.03 34.25 -11.91
CA THR A 193 -16.53 35.63 -11.94
C THR A 193 -16.64 36.29 -13.32
N ARG A 194 -17.15 35.58 -14.33
CA ARG A 194 -17.35 36.14 -15.67
C ARG A 194 -18.49 37.16 -15.64
N VAL A 195 -18.15 38.44 -15.67
CA VAL A 195 -19.12 39.54 -15.83
C VAL A 195 -19.80 39.38 -17.20
N ALA A 196 -21.13 39.16 -17.19
CA ALA A 196 -21.91 39.05 -18.41
C ALA A 196 -21.77 40.34 -19.25
N PRO A 197 -21.56 40.26 -20.57
CA PRO A 197 -21.42 41.44 -21.40
C PRO A 197 -22.71 42.26 -21.35
N THR A 198 -22.62 43.50 -20.87
CA THR A 198 -23.75 44.43 -20.84
C THR A 198 -24.26 44.63 -22.26
N ALA A 199 -25.52 44.25 -22.51
CA ALA A 199 -26.17 44.46 -23.80
C ALA A 199 -26.12 45.94 -24.17
N ARG A 200 -25.34 46.27 -25.22
CA ARG A 200 -25.31 47.63 -25.77
C ARG A 200 -26.66 47.90 -26.41
N SER A 201 -27.44 48.78 -25.79
CA SER A 201 -28.67 49.33 -26.36
C SER A 201 -28.36 49.99 -27.71
N ARG A 202 -28.91 49.43 -28.80
CA ARG A 202 -29.00 50.14 -30.08
C ARG A 202 -30.10 51.18 -29.94
N VAL A 203 -29.72 52.41 -29.66
CA VAL A 203 -30.61 53.57 -29.85
C VAL A 203 -30.50 53.94 -31.33
N ALA A 204 -31.61 53.79 -32.03
CA ALA A 204 -31.80 54.28 -33.40
C ALA A 204 -31.91 55.81 -33.38
N GLY A 205 -31.18 56.46 -34.29
CA GLY A 205 -31.29 57.87 -34.65
C GLY A 205 -30.93 58.01 -36.12
#